data_AF-A0A1X7CS61-F1
#
_entry.id   AF-A0A1X7CS61-F1
#
_cell.length_a   1.000
_cell.length_b   1.000
_cell.length_c   1.000
_cell.angle_alpha   90.00
_cell.angle_beta   90.00
_cell.angle_gamma   90.00
#
_symmetry.space_group_name_H-M   'P 1'
#
loop_
_entity.id
_entity.type
_entity.pdbx_description
1 polymer ?
#
loop_
_entity_poly.entity_id
_entity_poly.type
_entity_poly.pdbx_seq_one_letter_code
_entity_poly.pdbx_strand_id
1 'polypeptide(L)'
;MNFTQLFSMQRELDTHIEQKHGLQEESLIQRKTLALLVELGELANETRCFKFWSLKKPAEREVILEEYVDGIHFILSLGLEINIDQEKDFKKEENDNNINEQFLYAYQTISAFQVNQEEQHYEAMFSAYLQLGHLLGFSAEDIKRAYLEKNEENFKRQEQGY
;
A
#
# COMPACT_ATOMS: atom_id res chain seq x y z
N MET A 1 -13.82 -3.66 -4.25
CA MET A 1 -13.06 -4.83 -4.74
C MET A 1 -12.94 -5.77 -3.56
N ASN A 2 -13.07 -7.09 -3.73
CA ASN A 2 -12.90 -8.00 -2.60
C ASN A 2 -11.39 -8.21 -2.33
N PHE A 3 -10.92 -7.86 -1.13
CA PHE A 3 -9.51 -7.96 -0.72
C PHE A 3 -9.15 -9.27 -0.01
N THR A 4 -10.11 -10.17 0.23
CA THR A 4 -9.88 -11.43 0.97
C THR A 4 -8.77 -12.27 0.34
N GLN A 5 -8.74 -12.38 -0.99
CA GLN A 5 -7.67 -13.10 -1.69
C GLN A 5 -6.30 -12.44 -1.44
N LEU A 6 -6.24 -11.11 -1.48
CA LEU A 6 -4.99 -10.36 -1.34
C LEU A 6 -4.47 -10.45 0.10
N PHE A 7 -5.34 -10.38 1.12
CA PHE A 7 -4.96 -10.62 2.51
C PHE A 7 -4.38 -12.02 2.72
N SER A 8 -4.98 -13.06 2.13
CA SER A 8 -4.45 -14.42 2.20
C SER A 8 -3.03 -14.51 1.64
N MET A 9 -2.81 -13.92 0.47
CA MET A 9 -1.49 -13.91 -0.18
C MET A 9 -0.46 -13.07 0.59
N GLN A 10 -0.87 -11.94 1.17
CA GLN A 10 0.00 -11.14 2.02
C GLN A 10 0.40 -11.90 3.27
N ARG A 11 -0.54 -12.61 3.91
CA ARG A 11 -0.28 -13.42 5.10
C ARG A 11 0.77 -14.49 4.82
N GLU A 12 0.65 -15.18 3.69
CA GLU A 12 1.63 -16.20 3.29
C GLU A 12 3.02 -15.58 3.08
N LEU A 13 3.09 -14.43 2.40
CA LEU A 13 4.35 -13.73 2.15
C LEU A 13 4.99 -13.23 3.46
N ASP A 14 4.22 -12.57 4.32
CA ASP A 14 4.68 -12.07 5.62
C ASP A 14 5.19 -13.22 6.49
N THR A 15 4.41 -14.31 6.59
CA THR A 15 4.80 -15.50 7.36
C THR A 15 6.13 -16.08 6.86
N HIS A 16 6.32 -16.14 5.53
CA HIS A 16 7.56 -16.62 4.94
C HIS A 16 8.76 -15.74 5.30
N ILE A 17 8.63 -14.42 5.16
CA ILE A 17 9.67 -13.44 5.50
C ILE A 17 10.00 -13.51 6.98
N GLU A 18 8.98 -13.47 7.84
CA GLU A 18 9.17 -13.48 9.29
C GLU A 18 9.85 -14.77 9.78
N GLN A 19 9.49 -15.92 9.21
CA GLN A 19 10.16 -17.20 9.51
C GLN A 19 11.61 -17.22 9.07
N LYS A 20 11.89 -16.75 7.85
CA LYS A 20 13.25 -16.72 7.29
C LYS A 20 14.17 -15.80 8.08
N HIS A 21 13.66 -14.69 8.60
CA HIS A 21 14.44 -13.68 9.31
C HIS A 21 14.34 -13.76 10.84
N GLY A 22 13.56 -14.69 11.40
CA GLY A 22 13.42 -14.86 12.85
C GLY A 22 12.68 -13.70 13.54
N LEU A 23 11.65 -13.15 12.89
CA LEU A 23 10.93 -11.94 13.33
C LEU A 23 9.59 -12.22 14.03
N GLN A 24 9.24 -13.48 14.29
CA GLN A 24 7.91 -13.90 14.74
C GLN A 24 7.50 -13.36 16.13
N GLU A 25 8.45 -12.89 16.93
CA GLU A 25 8.21 -12.34 18.27
C GLU A 25 8.34 -10.80 18.33
N GLU A 26 8.61 -10.13 17.19
CA GLU A 26 8.75 -8.68 17.11
C GLU A 26 7.51 -8.07 16.44
N SER A 27 6.97 -6.97 17.00
CA SER A 27 5.99 -6.17 16.27
C SER A 27 6.67 -5.38 15.15
N LEU A 28 6.20 -5.59 13.92
CA LEU A 28 6.77 -4.94 12.74
C LEU A 28 6.04 -3.65 12.35
N ILE A 29 5.03 -3.22 13.11
CA ILE A 29 4.19 -2.06 12.77
C ILE A 29 5.02 -0.81 12.44
N GLN A 30 6.01 -0.45 13.26
CA GLN A 30 6.81 0.76 12.99
C GLN A 30 7.64 0.63 11.70
N ARG A 31 8.17 -0.56 11.41
CA ARG A 31 8.96 -0.82 10.20
C ARG A 31 8.07 -0.83 8.96
N LYS A 32 6.92 -1.52 9.03
CA LYS A 32 5.92 -1.61 7.95
C LYS A 32 5.28 -0.24 7.65
N THR A 33 5.00 0.57 8.67
CA THR A 33 4.53 1.96 8.50
C THR A 33 5.59 2.82 7.80
N LEU A 34 6.85 2.74 8.22
CA LEU A 34 7.92 3.50 7.55
C LEU A 34 8.06 3.07 6.09
N ALA A 35 8.02 1.77 5.82
CA ALA A 35 8.06 1.26 4.45
C ALA A 35 6.90 1.82 3.62
N LEU A 36 5.66 1.77 4.12
CA LEU A 36 4.50 2.38 3.46
C LEU A 36 4.67 3.88 3.16
N LEU A 37 5.26 4.65 4.08
CA LEU A 37 5.54 6.07 3.87
C LEU A 37 6.60 6.31 2.78
N VAL A 38 7.59 5.41 2.69
CA VAL A 38 8.61 5.41 1.63
C VAL A 38 7.94 5.09 0.28
N GLU A 39 7.19 4.00 0.18
CA GLU A 39 6.47 3.62 -1.05
C GLU A 39 5.50 4.72 -1.53
N LEU A 40 4.79 5.37 -0.61
CA LEU A 40 3.94 6.51 -0.96
C LEU A 40 4.75 7.68 -1.56
N GLY A 41 5.98 7.87 -1.08
CA GLY A 41 6.92 8.86 -1.60
C GLY A 41 7.48 8.49 -2.97
N GLU A 42 7.79 7.21 -3.20
CA GLU A 42 8.23 6.67 -4.48
C GLU A 42 7.12 6.81 -5.53
N LEU A 43 5.89 6.42 -5.16
CA LEU A 43 4.70 6.67 -5.97
C LEU A 43 4.51 8.16 -6.32
N ALA A 44 4.61 9.06 -5.32
CA ALA A 44 4.52 10.50 -5.58
C ALA A 44 5.64 10.98 -6.52
N ASN A 45 6.83 10.40 -6.42
CA ASN A 45 7.97 10.74 -7.25
C ASN A 45 7.78 10.34 -8.72
N GLU A 46 7.18 9.17 -8.97
CA GLU A 46 6.90 8.64 -10.31
C GLU A 46 5.72 9.34 -11.00
N THR A 47 4.70 9.73 -10.24
CA THR A 47 3.62 10.60 -10.77
C THR A 47 4.12 12.01 -11.08
N ARG A 48 5.15 12.48 -10.36
CA ARG A 48 5.71 13.84 -10.46
C ARG A 48 4.69 14.96 -10.25
N CYS A 49 3.52 14.68 -9.67
CA CYS A 49 2.39 15.62 -9.57
C CYS A 49 2.71 16.88 -8.75
N PHE A 50 3.69 16.80 -7.86
CA PHE A 50 4.15 17.92 -7.02
C PHE A 50 5.27 18.75 -7.67
N LYS A 51 5.89 18.28 -8.76
CA LYS A 51 7.09 18.90 -9.37
C LYS A 51 6.71 20.04 -10.31
N PHE A 52 6.01 21.06 -9.79
CA PHE A 52 5.49 22.21 -10.57
C PHE A 52 6.58 23.04 -11.26
N TRP A 53 7.85 22.89 -10.85
CA TRP A 53 9.01 23.56 -11.46
C TRP A 53 9.64 22.77 -12.61
N SER A 54 9.06 21.65 -13.03
CA SER A 54 9.64 20.76 -14.04
C SER A 54 8.64 20.39 -15.12
N LEU A 55 9.11 20.39 -16.37
CA LEU A 55 8.33 19.95 -17.54
C LEU A 55 8.49 18.46 -17.86
N LYS A 56 9.33 17.72 -17.11
CA LYS A 56 9.51 16.28 -17.33
C LYS A 56 8.21 15.56 -16.99
N LYS A 57 7.76 14.71 -17.93
CA LYS A 57 6.55 13.90 -17.82
C LYS A 57 6.66 12.86 -16.68
N PRO A 58 5.50 12.42 -16.13
CA PRO A 58 5.43 11.26 -15.24
C PRO A 58 6.06 10.01 -15.84
N ALA A 59 6.32 9.01 -15.02
CA ALA A 59 6.65 7.67 -15.49
C ALA A 59 5.50 7.04 -16.29
N GLU A 60 5.79 5.93 -16.95
CA GLU A 60 4.77 5.14 -17.63
C GLU A 60 3.76 4.60 -16.59
N ARG A 61 2.51 4.40 -17.02
CA ARG A 61 1.40 4.03 -16.13
C ARG A 61 1.71 2.76 -15.34
N GLU A 62 2.35 1.80 -15.98
CA GLU A 62 2.70 0.50 -15.40
C GLU A 62 3.68 0.65 -14.24
N VAL A 63 4.65 1.57 -14.35
CA VAL A 63 5.60 1.87 -13.27
C VAL A 63 4.85 2.49 -12.09
N ILE A 64 3.98 3.47 -12.34
CA ILE A 64 3.19 4.11 -11.28
C ILE A 64 2.26 3.09 -10.60
N LEU A 65 1.69 2.15 -11.37
CA LEU A 65 0.84 1.09 -10.83
C LEU A 65 1.64 0.13 -9.95
N GLU A 66 2.87 -0.20 -10.33
CA GLU A 66 3.76 -1.04 -9.51
C GLU A 66 4.02 -0.40 -8.14
N GLU A 67 4.45 0.86 -8.11
CA GLU A 67 4.68 1.63 -6.88
C GLU A 67 3.42 1.76 -6.02
N TYR A 68 2.26 1.92 -6.67
CA TYR A 68 0.97 1.97 -5.96
C TYR A 68 0.66 0.65 -5.24
N VAL A 69 0.97 -0.47 -5.90
CA VAL A 69 0.70 -1.80 -5.38
C VAL A 69 1.67 -2.18 -4.27
N ASP A 70 2.90 -1.66 -4.28
CA ASP A 70 3.83 -1.79 -3.15
C ASP A 70 3.26 -1.18 -1.86
N GLY A 71 2.58 -0.02 -1.96
CA GLY A 71 1.84 0.52 -0.83
C GLY A 71 0.64 -0.34 -0.40
N ILE A 72 -0.08 -0.97 -1.34
CA ILE A 72 -1.16 -1.92 -1.00
C ILE A 72 -0.61 -3.12 -0.23
N HIS A 73 0.55 -3.67 -0.60
CA HIS A 73 1.21 -4.75 0.15
C HIS A 73 1.41 -4.36 1.62
N PHE A 74 1.98 -3.19 1.90
CA PHE A 74 2.20 -2.75 3.27
C PHE A 74 0.91 -2.42 4.02
N ILE A 75 -0.11 -1.85 3.36
CA ILE A 75 -1.41 -1.61 4.00
C ILE A 75 -2.07 -2.94 4.42
N LEU A 76 -2.04 -3.96 3.57
CA LEU A 76 -2.58 -5.28 3.92
C LEU A 76 -1.76 -5.90 5.07
N SER A 77 -0.44 -5.82 4.99
CA SER A 77 0.47 -6.32 6.03
C SER A 77 0.23 -5.66 7.40
N LEU A 78 0.01 -4.33 7.43
CA LEU A 78 -0.36 -3.60 8.64
C LEU A 78 -1.73 -4.01 9.18
N GLY A 79 -2.69 -4.33 8.30
CA GLY A 79 -3.98 -4.89 8.71
C GLY A 79 -3.81 -6.22 9.44
N LEU A 80 -2.95 -7.09 8.91
CA LEU A 80 -2.64 -8.38 9.54
C LEU A 80 -2.02 -8.22 10.94
N GLU A 81 -1.12 -7.25 11.14
CA GLU A 81 -0.50 -6.96 12.46
C GLU A 81 -1.53 -6.62 13.54
N ILE A 82 -2.63 -5.95 13.16
CA ILE A 82 -3.70 -5.54 14.07
C ILE A 82 -4.91 -6.49 14.01
N ASN A 83 -4.74 -7.68 13.42
CA ASN A 83 -5.76 -8.71 13.28
C ASN A 83 -7.00 -8.28 12.46
N ILE A 84 -6.81 -7.38 11.50
CA ILE A 84 -7.78 -7.08 10.45
C ILE A 84 -7.41 -7.90 9.21
N ASP A 85 -8.14 -8.98 9.01
CA ASP A 85 -7.91 -9.93 7.91
C ASP A 85 -9.20 -10.43 7.24
N GLN A 86 -10.34 -9.86 7.61
CA GLN A 86 -11.66 -10.35 7.21
C GLN A 86 -12.26 -9.60 6.02
N GLU A 87 -13.33 -10.20 5.47
CA GLU A 87 -14.18 -9.82 4.34
C GLU A 87 -14.81 -8.42 4.43
N LYS A 88 -13.99 -7.39 4.56
CA LYS A 88 -14.42 -6.00 4.48
C LYS A 88 -14.33 -5.54 3.04
N ASP A 89 -15.44 -5.00 2.55
CA ASP A 89 -15.45 -4.21 1.33
C ASP A 89 -14.89 -2.83 1.69
N PHE A 90 -13.56 -2.70 1.64
CA PHE A 90 -12.90 -1.41 1.77
C PHE A 90 -13.27 -0.54 0.57
N LYS A 91 -13.79 0.63 0.87
CA LYS A 91 -14.25 1.60 -0.14
C LYS A 91 -13.31 2.78 -0.15
N LYS A 92 -13.11 3.34 -1.34
CA LYS A 92 -12.47 4.65 -1.45
C LYS A 92 -13.29 5.69 -0.71
N GLU A 93 -12.61 6.66 -0.13
CA GLU A 93 -13.27 7.85 0.39
C GLU A 93 -13.74 8.73 -0.77
N GLU A 94 -14.99 9.20 -0.72
CA GLU A 94 -15.47 10.20 -1.68
C GLU A 94 -15.17 11.60 -1.15
N ASN A 95 -14.24 12.29 -1.82
CA ASN A 95 -13.87 13.66 -1.53
C ASN A 95 -13.48 14.40 -2.83
N ASP A 96 -13.37 15.72 -2.75
CA ASP A 96 -13.07 16.62 -3.88
C ASP A 96 -11.56 16.93 -4.01
N ASN A 97 -10.69 16.17 -3.35
CA ASN A 97 -9.25 16.43 -3.35
C ASN A 97 -8.67 16.27 -4.76
N ASN A 98 -7.75 17.16 -5.12
CA ASN A 98 -6.85 16.91 -6.24
C ASN A 98 -5.75 15.91 -5.85
N ILE A 99 -4.97 15.46 -6.83
CA ILE A 99 -3.95 14.42 -6.61
C ILE A 99 -2.92 14.79 -5.52
N ASN A 100 -2.46 16.05 -5.47
CA ASN A 100 -1.48 16.48 -4.46
C ASN A 100 -2.10 16.51 -3.06
N GLU A 101 -3.34 17.00 -2.94
CA GLU A 101 -4.10 16.98 -1.68
C GLU A 101 -4.32 15.55 -1.20
N GLN A 102 -4.63 14.62 -2.11
CA GLN A 102 -4.85 13.23 -1.75
C GLN A 102 -3.57 12.51 -1.30
N PHE A 103 -2.41 12.81 -1.89
CA PHE A 103 -1.12 12.32 -1.38
C PHE A 103 -0.87 12.82 0.05
N LEU A 104 -1.06 14.11 0.31
CA LEU A 104 -0.90 14.68 1.65
C LEU A 104 -1.87 14.06 2.66
N TYR A 105 -3.11 13.81 2.23
CA TYR A 105 -4.11 13.17 3.07
C TYR A 105 -3.77 11.69 3.37
N ALA A 106 -3.24 10.96 2.39
CA ALA A 106 -2.70 9.62 2.61
C ALA A 106 -1.54 9.64 3.63
N TYR A 107 -0.59 10.58 3.51
CA TYR A 107 0.48 10.76 4.51
C TYR A 107 -0.06 11.02 5.92
N GLN A 108 -1.07 11.87 6.03
CA GLN A 108 -1.70 12.21 7.31
C GLN A 108 -2.38 10.99 7.94
N THR A 109 -3.14 10.23 7.17
CA THR A 109 -3.88 9.05 7.67
C THR A 109 -2.95 7.90 8.05
N ILE A 110 -1.87 7.65 7.28
CA ILE A 110 -0.81 6.69 7.66
C ILE A 110 -0.15 7.12 8.97
N SER A 111 0.16 8.42 9.13
CA SER A 111 0.76 8.95 10.36
C SER A 111 -0.21 8.88 11.55
N ALA A 112 -1.52 9.09 11.31
CA ALA A 112 -2.53 8.93 12.34
C ALA A 112 -2.65 7.48 12.81
N PHE A 113 -2.63 6.52 11.87
CA PHE A 113 -2.60 5.09 12.18
C PHE A 113 -1.36 4.69 13.00
N GLN A 114 -0.19 5.25 12.66
CA GLN A 114 1.05 5.01 13.41
C GLN A 114 0.93 5.38 14.89
N VAL A 115 0.22 6.47 15.20
CA VAL A 115 -0.03 6.95 16.56
C VAL A 115 -1.15 6.16 17.23
N ASN A 116 -2.22 5.85 16.49
CA ASN A 116 -3.37 5.12 17.00
C ASN A 116 -3.78 4.00 16.03
N GLN A 117 -3.49 2.76 16.43
CA GLN A 117 -3.64 1.54 15.62
C GLN A 117 -5.04 0.93 15.67
N GLU A 118 -6.04 1.73 16.05
CA GLU A 118 -7.43 1.31 16.02
C GLU A 118 -7.93 1.09 14.59
N GLU A 119 -8.89 0.19 14.47
CA GLU A 119 -9.54 -0.20 13.22
C GLU A 119 -10.05 0.99 12.39
N GLN A 120 -10.60 2.02 13.04
CA GLN A 120 -11.06 3.23 12.37
C GLN A 120 -9.93 4.01 11.67
N HIS A 121 -8.73 4.04 12.24
CA HIS A 121 -7.59 4.72 11.64
C HIS A 121 -6.99 3.91 10.51
N TYR A 122 -6.99 2.58 10.66
CA TYR A 122 -6.65 1.67 9.57
C TYR A 122 -7.61 1.83 8.38
N GLU A 123 -8.91 1.87 8.62
CA GLU A 123 -9.93 2.08 7.58
C GLU A 123 -9.78 3.43 6.90
N ALA A 124 -9.50 4.50 7.65
CA ALA A 124 -9.25 5.83 7.09
C ALA A 124 -8.00 5.84 6.19
N MET A 125 -6.89 5.24 6.67
CA MET A 125 -5.66 5.08 5.89
C MET A 125 -5.92 4.31 4.58
N PHE A 126 -6.61 3.18 4.67
CA PHE A 126 -6.89 2.35 3.50
C PHE A 126 -7.82 3.07 2.52
N SER A 127 -8.90 3.69 3.00
CA SER A 127 -9.86 4.42 2.17
C SER A 127 -9.23 5.62 1.46
N ALA A 128 -8.34 6.34 2.15
CA ALA A 128 -7.54 7.43 1.56
C ALA A 128 -6.61 6.91 0.44
N TYR A 129 -5.95 5.78 0.66
CA TYR A 129 -5.07 5.17 -0.34
C TYR A 129 -5.83 4.60 -1.55
N LEU A 130 -7.04 4.08 -1.35
CA LEU A 130 -7.91 3.64 -2.45
C LEU A 130 -8.42 4.81 -3.28
N GLN A 131 -8.76 5.93 -2.64
CA GLN A 131 -9.12 7.16 -3.36
C GLN A 131 -7.93 7.71 -4.16
N LEU A 132 -6.69 7.59 -3.66
CA LEU A 132 -5.50 7.94 -4.42
C LEU A 132 -5.36 7.09 -5.69
N GLY A 133 -5.52 5.77 -5.60
CA GLY A 133 -5.51 4.88 -6.77
C GLY A 133 -6.61 5.19 -7.77
N HIS A 134 -7.78 5.60 -7.29
CA HIS A 134 -8.88 6.06 -8.15
C HIS A 134 -8.51 7.34 -8.92
N LEU A 135 -7.93 8.35 -8.27
CA LEU A 135 -7.46 9.58 -8.92
C LEU A 135 -6.34 9.33 -9.94
N LEU A 136 -5.52 8.30 -9.71
CA LEU A 136 -4.49 7.84 -10.64
C LEU A 136 -5.06 7.04 -11.83
N GLY A 137 -6.36 6.75 -11.83
CA GLY A 137 -7.05 6.06 -12.92
C GLY A 137 -6.82 4.54 -12.93
N PHE A 138 -6.58 3.94 -11.77
CA PHE A 138 -6.47 2.50 -11.63
C PHE A 138 -7.84 1.86 -11.40
N SER A 139 -8.15 0.83 -12.18
CA SER A 139 -9.31 -0.02 -11.95
C SER A 139 -9.01 -1.08 -10.89
N ALA A 140 -10.06 -1.69 -10.33
CA ALA A 140 -9.89 -2.83 -9.43
C ALA A 140 -9.11 -3.98 -10.09
N GLU A 141 -9.34 -4.23 -11.39
CA GLU A 141 -8.65 -5.27 -12.14
C GLU A 141 -7.16 -4.95 -12.36
N ASP A 142 -6.81 -3.67 -12.60
CA ASP A 142 -5.41 -3.23 -12.66
C ASP A 142 -4.67 -3.55 -11.36
N ILE A 143 -5.26 -3.12 -10.23
CA ILE A 143 -4.68 -3.27 -8.90
C ILE A 143 -4.53 -4.76 -8.57
N LYS A 144 -5.60 -5.54 -8.79
CA LYS A 144 -5.57 -6.99 -8.54
C LYS A 144 -4.47 -7.66 -9.34
N ARG A 145 -4.40 -7.42 -10.65
CA ARG A 145 -3.40 -8.05 -11.52
C ARG A 145 -1.98 -7.70 -11.10
N ALA A 146 -1.68 -6.41 -10.94
CA ALA A 146 -0.36 -5.95 -10.54
C ALA A 146 0.04 -6.46 -9.14
N TYR A 147 -0.92 -6.57 -8.21
CA TYR A 147 -0.68 -7.18 -6.89
C TYR A 147 -0.29 -8.65 -7.00
N LEU A 148 -0.99 -9.44 -7.81
CA LEU A 148 -0.65 -10.85 -8.01
C LEU A 148 0.76 -11.01 -8.61
N GLU A 149 1.09 -10.20 -9.63
CA GLU A 149 2.40 -10.19 -10.28
C GLU A 149 3.52 -9.81 -9.28
N LYS A 150 3.31 -8.75 -8.50
CA LYS A 150 4.29 -8.28 -7.50
C LYS A 150 4.46 -9.25 -6.34
N ASN A 151 3.37 -9.87 -5.87
CA ASN A 151 3.43 -10.90 -4.83
C ASN A 151 4.29 -12.10 -5.27
N GLU A 152 4.08 -12.60 -6.49
CA GLU A 152 4.87 -13.70 -7.06
C GLU A 152 6.35 -13.32 -7.20
N GLU A 153 6.65 -12.10 -7.64
CA GLU A 153 8.01 -11.60 -7.71
C GLU A 153 8.66 -11.51 -6.32
N ASN A 154 7.94 -11.00 -5.32
CA ASN A 154 8.45 -10.90 -3.96
C ASN A 154 8.77 -12.26 -3.35
N PHE A 155 7.94 -13.30 -3.61
CA PHE A 155 8.28 -14.67 -3.23
C PHE A 155 9.58 -15.15 -3.91
N LYS A 156 9.73 -14.93 -5.21
CA LYS A 156 10.97 -15.29 -5.94
C LYS A 156 12.21 -14.56 -5.39
N ARG A 157 12.07 -13.27 -5.02
CA ARG A 157 13.15 -12.49 -4.39
C ARG A 157 13.55 -13.13 -3.05
N GLN A 158 12.58 -13.57 -2.25
CA GLN A 158 12.85 -14.26 -0.99
C GLN A 158 13.56 -15.61 -1.18
N GLU A 159 13.21 -16.40 -2.20
CA GLU A 159 13.91 -17.66 -2.52
C GLU A 159 15.38 -17.45 -2.93
N GLN A 160 15.69 -16.30 -3.52
CA GLN A 160 17.04 -15.95 -4.00
C GLN A 160 17.93 -15.32 -2.92
N GLY A 161 17.45 -15.23 -1.67
CA GLY A 161 18.25 -14.75 -0.54
C GLY A 161 18.28 -13.23 -0.39
N TYR A 162 17.29 -12.52 -0.95
CA TYR A 162 17.00 -11.13 -0.56
C TYR A 162 16.61 -11.04 0.92
#